data_AF-A0A953TP51-F1
#
_entry.id   AF-A0A953TP51-F1
#
_cell.length_a   1.000
_cell.length_b   1.000
_cell.length_c   1.000
_cell.angle_alpha   90.00
_cell.angle_beta   90.00
_cell.angle_gamma   90.00
#
_symmetry.space_group_name_H-M   'P 1'
#
loop_
_entity.id
_entity.type
_entity.pdbx_description
1 polymer ?
#
loop_
_entity_poly.entity_id
_entity_poly.type
_entity_poly.pdbx_seq_one_letter_code
_entity_poly.pdbx_strand_id
1 'polypeptide(L)'
;MPEIQDAFGSESMRREKRAVAGNSVLAALAITGLKIVVGITTGSLGILSEAAHSGLDLVAAVVTFFSVRVSDKPADADHQYGHGKVENFSAFIETGLLLLTCVWIISEAFKRLFFRSVEIEPSVAAFFVMFLSIAIDTWRSRALGRIASKYDSQALEADALHFSTDVWSSSVVILGLAVVEIGRFYRVEWLRQADPIAALFVAGVVVYVSWRLARKTIDALLDAAPAGVRNQILGKIGEVEGVLEVERIRIRRAGNRYFADVSVGLARNFTFQRTEQVAAEVTGRVHEILPDADVMVHSVPRARRSENIFDRIRGVATRNNFNVHDVSVQDLNGQLHVEQHLELDEQLTMKQAHDEVTRLETEIRGEVPEISTILTHIESEPATIETGEQIVREPELERRLKNIVQEFPEVLDVHEFQFKKFRDRLYVSCHCTLPDDMQLSRVHDVQTALEIRFKHHAPELFRVLIHPEPMTDNRR
;
A
#
# COMPACT_ATOMS: atom_id res chain seq x y z
N MET A 1 -11.86 1.78 15.66
CA MET A 1 -11.60 0.50 16.36
C MET A 1 -11.07 -0.66 15.47
N PRO A 2 -10.26 -0.46 14.39
CA PRO A 2 -9.56 -1.57 13.72
C PRO A 2 -8.28 -2.04 14.43
N GLU A 3 -7.52 -1.11 15.05
CA GLU A 3 -6.19 -1.41 15.62
C GLU A 3 -6.17 -2.50 16.71
N ILE A 4 -7.26 -2.64 17.48
CA ILE A 4 -7.33 -3.65 18.54
C ILE A 4 -7.51 -5.05 17.94
N GLN A 5 -8.23 -5.17 16.82
CA GLN A 5 -8.54 -6.46 16.20
C GLN A 5 -7.32 -7.05 15.46
N ASP A 6 -6.51 -6.19 14.83
CA ASP A 6 -5.25 -6.58 14.18
C ASP A 6 -4.16 -6.98 15.18
N ALA A 7 -4.11 -6.33 16.35
CA ALA A 7 -3.16 -6.67 17.41
C ALA A 7 -3.37 -8.12 17.91
N PHE A 8 -4.62 -8.53 18.17
CA PHE A 8 -4.94 -9.89 18.62
C PHE A 8 -4.64 -10.96 17.56
N GLY A 9 -4.94 -10.67 16.28
CA GLY A 9 -4.64 -11.59 15.17
C GLY A 9 -3.15 -11.78 14.92
N SER A 10 -2.37 -10.70 15.03
CA SER A 10 -0.91 -10.75 14.85
C SER A 10 -0.21 -11.51 15.99
N GLU A 11 -0.65 -11.37 17.24
CA GLU A 11 -0.08 -12.13 18.35
C GLU A 11 -0.41 -13.62 18.29
N SER A 12 -1.65 -13.99 17.93
CA SER A 12 -2.03 -15.39 17.79
C SER A 12 -1.23 -16.06 16.66
N MET A 13 -1.06 -15.37 15.52
CA MET A 13 -0.21 -15.83 14.43
C MET A 13 1.23 -16.10 14.89
N ARG A 14 1.88 -15.12 15.54
CA ARG A 14 3.26 -15.26 16.04
C ARG A 14 3.40 -16.44 17.00
N ARG A 15 2.41 -16.64 17.87
CA ARG A 15 2.39 -17.76 18.81
C ARG A 15 2.24 -19.10 18.10
N GLU A 16 1.35 -19.22 17.12
CA GLU A 16 1.17 -20.45 16.35
C GLU A 16 2.43 -20.82 15.55
N LYS A 17 3.04 -19.86 14.85
CA LYS A 17 4.30 -20.07 14.10
C LYS A 17 5.41 -20.57 15.02
N ARG A 18 5.64 -19.87 16.13
CA ARG A 18 6.69 -20.22 17.11
C ARG A 18 6.44 -21.56 17.79
N ALA A 19 5.18 -21.89 18.09
CA ALA A 19 4.83 -23.16 18.71
C ALA A 19 5.13 -24.34 17.78
N VAL A 20 4.76 -24.25 16.50
CA VAL A 20 5.03 -25.33 15.53
C VAL A 20 6.52 -25.46 15.22
N ALA A 21 7.25 -24.35 15.07
CA ALA A 21 8.71 -24.38 14.92
C ALA A 21 9.41 -24.96 16.17
N GLY A 22 8.98 -24.58 17.38
CA GLY A 22 9.52 -25.12 18.62
C GLY A 22 9.27 -26.63 18.77
N ASN A 23 8.06 -27.08 18.41
CA ASN A 23 7.72 -28.50 18.36
C ASN A 23 8.56 -29.27 17.32
N SER A 24 8.84 -28.65 16.17
CA SER A 24 9.74 -29.19 15.13
C SER A 24 11.15 -29.43 15.69
N VAL A 25 11.72 -28.45 16.40
CA VAL A 25 13.04 -28.56 17.06
C VAL A 25 13.06 -29.66 18.11
N LEU A 26 12.03 -29.74 18.96
CA LEU A 26 11.94 -30.80 19.99
C LEU A 26 11.86 -32.19 19.36
N ALA A 27 11.10 -32.34 18.28
CA ALA A 27 11.01 -33.59 17.54
C ALA A 27 12.36 -33.97 16.89
N ALA A 28 13.04 -33.00 16.25
CA ALA A 28 14.36 -33.20 15.67
C ALA A 28 15.39 -33.64 16.72
N LEU A 29 15.39 -32.98 17.88
CA LEU A 29 16.28 -33.31 18.99
C LEU A 29 16.03 -34.74 19.51
N ALA A 30 14.76 -35.12 19.66
CA ALA A 30 14.37 -36.45 20.10
C ALA A 30 14.79 -37.55 19.10
N ILE A 31 14.54 -37.34 17.79
CA ILE A 31 14.93 -38.30 16.75
C ILE A 31 16.45 -38.44 16.68
N THR A 32 17.17 -37.32 16.62
CA THR A 32 18.64 -37.33 16.53
C THR A 32 19.26 -38.00 17.76
N GLY A 33 18.77 -37.67 18.96
CA GLY A 33 19.19 -38.33 20.20
C GLY A 33 18.94 -39.84 20.17
N LEU A 34 17.75 -40.27 19.74
CA LEU A 34 17.41 -41.69 19.62
C LEU A 34 18.33 -42.41 18.61
N LYS A 35 18.55 -41.83 17.43
CA LYS A 35 19.43 -42.40 16.39
C LYS A 35 20.88 -42.51 16.88
N ILE A 36 21.40 -41.52 17.62
CA ILE A 36 22.75 -41.59 18.22
C ILE A 36 22.84 -42.73 19.24
N VAL A 37 21.89 -42.82 20.19
CA VAL A 37 21.90 -43.86 21.23
C VAL A 37 21.83 -45.26 20.61
N VAL A 38 20.91 -45.48 19.66
CA VAL A 38 20.79 -46.77 18.98
C VAL A 38 22.02 -47.06 18.13
N GLY A 39 22.56 -46.08 17.40
CA GLY A 39 23.76 -46.24 16.58
C GLY A 39 24.99 -46.65 17.40
N ILE A 40 25.21 -46.04 18.55
CA ILE A 40 26.34 -46.38 19.45
C ILE A 40 26.13 -47.74 20.09
N THR A 41 24.93 -48.02 20.63
CA THR A 41 24.66 -49.27 21.36
C THR A 41 24.63 -50.50 20.46
N THR A 42 24.18 -50.35 19.21
CA THR A 42 24.17 -51.43 18.21
C THR A 42 25.48 -51.54 17.43
N GLY A 43 26.38 -50.56 17.54
CA GLY A 43 27.60 -50.46 16.72
C GLY A 43 27.30 -50.25 15.22
N SER A 44 26.07 -49.85 14.86
CA SER A 44 25.66 -49.74 13.46
C SER A 44 26.17 -48.45 12.84
N LEU A 45 27.18 -48.57 11.97
CA LEU A 45 27.68 -47.46 11.16
C LEU A 45 26.60 -46.82 10.27
N GLY A 46 25.62 -47.61 9.81
CA GLY A 46 24.49 -47.11 9.02
C GLY A 46 23.57 -46.18 9.82
N ILE A 47 23.23 -46.56 11.06
CA ILE A 47 22.41 -45.72 11.95
C ILE A 47 23.18 -44.48 12.38
N LEU A 48 24.50 -44.58 12.60
CA LEU A 48 25.33 -43.41 12.92
C LEU A 48 25.42 -42.42 11.75
N SER A 49 25.49 -42.90 10.51
CA SER A 49 25.41 -42.04 9.32
C SER A 49 24.06 -41.32 9.23
N GLU A 50 22.97 -42.04 9.49
CA GLU A 50 21.61 -41.49 9.50
C GLU A 50 21.40 -40.50 10.67
N ALA A 51 22.06 -40.73 11.81
CA ALA A 51 22.07 -39.81 12.94
C ALA A 51 22.79 -38.49 12.60
N ALA A 52 23.88 -38.54 11.83
CA ALA A 52 24.57 -37.34 11.37
C ALA A 52 23.69 -36.52 10.43
N HIS A 53 22.91 -37.19 9.57
CA HIS A 53 21.92 -36.53 8.71
C HIS A 53 20.84 -35.83 9.54
N SER A 54 20.22 -36.51 10.51
CA SER A 54 19.27 -35.88 11.43
C SER A 54 19.88 -34.80 12.33
N GLY A 55 21.20 -34.81 12.52
CA GLY A 55 21.94 -33.69 13.10
C GLY A 55 21.87 -32.42 12.24
N LEU A 56 22.01 -32.54 10.91
CA LEU A 56 21.80 -31.42 9.98
C LEU A 56 20.35 -30.94 10.00
N ASP A 57 19.38 -31.86 10.10
CA ASP A 57 17.96 -31.51 10.20
C ASP A 57 17.64 -30.74 11.49
N LEU A 58 18.27 -31.11 12.60
CA LEU A 58 18.16 -30.37 13.85
C LEU A 58 18.75 -28.96 13.70
N VAL A 59 19.89 -28.81 13.01
CA VAL A 59 20.45 -27.48 12.72
C VAL A 59 19.47 -26.67 11.88
N ALA A 60 18.91 -27.23 10.81
CA ALA A 60 17.92 -26.56 9.97
C ALA A 60 16.71 -26.10 10.80
N ALA A 61 16.09 -27.00 11.58
CA ALA A 61 14.94 -26.68 12.42
C ALA A 61 15.24 -25.57 13.45
N VAL A 62 16.46 -25.55 14.01
CA VAL A 62 16.90 -24.49 14.93
C VAL A 62 17.01 -23.15 14.19
N VAL A 63 17.59 -23.13 12.99
CA VAL A 63 17.65 -21.93 12.15
C VAL A 63 16.23 -21.43 11.84
N THR A 64 15.30 -22.32 11.44
CA THR A 64 13.89 -21.98 11.21
C THR A 64 13.24 -21.36 12.45
N PHE A 65 13.42 -21.97 13.63
CA PHE A 65 12.86 -21.47 14.88
C PHE A 65 13.37 -20.06 15.24
N PHE A 66 14.69 -19.83 15.13
CA PHE A 66 15.26 -18.51 15.36
C PHE A 66 14.81 -17.50 14.30
N SER A 67 14.76 -17.92 13.03
CA SER A 67 14.31 -17.08 11.94
C SER A 67 12.89 -16.58 12.15
N VAL A 68 11.95 -17.47 12.45
CA VAL A 68 10.55 -17.12 12.78
C VAL A 68 10.49 -16.20 14.00
N ARG A 69 11.29 -16.47 15.03
CA ARG A 69 11.33 -15.61 16.24
C ARG A 69 11.78 -14.19 15.91
N VAL A 70 12.78 -14.05 15.04
CA VAL A 70 13.37 -12.76 14.65
C VAL A 70 12.50 -12.05 13.60
N SER A 71 11.97 -12.75 12.61
CA SER A 71 11.16 -12.16 11.53
C SER A 71 9.88 -11.52 12.05
N ASP A 72 9.32 -12.09 13.12
CA ASP A 72 8.16 -11.60 13.86
C ASP A 72 8.42 -10.33 14.70
N LYS A 73 9.63 -9.74 14.66
CA LYS A 73 9.91 -8.47 15.35
C LYS A 73 9.39 -7.30 14.52
N PRO A 74 8.74 -6.29 15.15
CA PRO A 74 8.33 -5.07 14.45
C PRO A 74 9.55 -4.29 13.92
N ALA A 75 9.28 -3.25 13.14
CA ALA A 75 10.31 -2.31 12.69
C ALA A 75 11.03 -1.64 13.88
N ASP A 76 12.34 -1.47 13.75
CA ASP A 76 13.18 -0.73 14.69
C ASP A 76 14.08 0.27 13.93
N ALA A 77 14.94 0.98 14.67
CA ALA A 77 15.77 2.04 14.09
C ALA A 77 16.77 1.51 13.04
N ASP A 78 17.27 0.28 13.23
CA ASP A 78 18.22 -0.35 12.30
C ASP A 78 17.49 -1.07 11.15
N HIS A 79 16.23 -1.48 11.35
CA HIS A 79 15.39 -2.20 10.40
C HIS A 79 14.01 -1.54 10.27
N GLN A 80 13.96 -0.42 9.53
CA GLN A 80 12.75 0.41 9.37
C GLN A 80 11.58 -0.29 8.67
N TYR A 81 11.85 -1.34 7.87
CA TYR A 81 10.82 -2.17 7.22
C TYR A 81 10.51 -3.46 7.98
N GLY A 82 11.05 -3.60 9.19
CA GLY A 82 10.92 -4.82 10.00
C GLY A 82 11.89 -5.92 9.60
N HIS A 83 11.72 -7.08 10.25
CA HIS A 83 12.65 -8.20 10.18
C HIS A 83 12.18 -9.33 9.25
N GLY A 84 11.09 -9.12 8.51
CA GLY A 84 10.45 -10.16 7.70
C GLY A 84 11.41 -10.88 6.73
N LYS A 85 12.40 -10.18 6.16
CA LYS A 85 13.38 -10.78 5.23
C LYS A 85 14.29 -11.85 5.86
N VAL A 86 14.41 -11.90 7.19
CA VAL A 86 15.14 -12.97 7.89
C VAL A 86 14.52 -14.34 7.62
N GLU A 87 13.20 -14.38 7.40
CA GLU A 87 12.47 -15.59 7.06
C GLU A 87 12.85 -16.10 5.66
N ASN A 88 12.84 -15.20 4.68
CA ASN A 88 13.27 -15.50 3.31
C ASN A 88 14.73 -15.96 3.29
N PHE A 89 15.59 -15.34 4.09
CA PHE A 89 17.00 -15.72 4.19
C PHE A 89 17.20 -17.12 4.80
N SER A 90 16.44 -17.47 5.83
CA SER A 90 16.44 -18.84 6.40
C SER A 90 16.01 -19.87 5.37
N ALA A 91 14.90 -19.61 4.68
CA ALA A 91 14.40 -20.49 3.62
C ALA A 91 15.43 -20.68 2.51
N PHE A 92 16.24 -19.66 2.20
CA PHE A 92 17.30 -19.74 1.19
C PHE A 92 18.44 -20.66 1.66
N ILE A 93 18.88 -20.52 2.91
CA ILE A 93 19.89 -21.39 3.52
C ILE A 93 19.39 -22.85 3.55
N GLU A 94 18.18 -23.08 4.04
CA GLU A 94 17.56 -24.41 4.12
C GLU A 94 17.45 -25.07 2.74
N THR A 95 16.97 -24.33 1.74
CA THR A 95 16.90 -24.85 0.36
C THR A 95 18.30 -25.19 -0.18
N GLY A 96 19.31 -24.37 0.15
CA GLY A 96 20.70 -24.64 -0.21
C GLY A 96 21.25 -25.91 0.44
N LEU A 97 20.97 -26.12 1.73
CA LEU A 97 21.33 -27.35 2.45
C LEU A 97 20.65 -28.58 1.84
N LEU A 98 19.36 -28.48 1.52
CA LEU A 98 18.61 -29.56 0.87
C LEU A 98 19.19 -29.93 -0.50
N LEU A 99 19.55 -28.93 -1.32
CA LEU A 99 20.21 -29.18 -2.61
C LEU A 99 21.59 -29.82 -2.44
N LEU A 100 22.37 -29.41 -1.44
CA LEU A 100 23.66 -30.03 -1.11
C LEU A 100 23.48 -31.49 -0.71
N THR A 101 22.47 -31.80 0.11
CA THR A 101 22.11 -33.18 0.45
C THR A 101 21.73 -33.99 -0.79
N CYS A 102 20.97 -33.41 -1.73
CA CYS A 102 20.65 -34.09 -2.98
C CYS A 102 21.89 -34.43 -3.81
N VAL A 103 22.83 -33.49 -3.93
CA VAL A 103 24.10 -33.73 -4.64
C VAL A 103 24.89 -34.87 -3.97
N TRP A 104 24.90 -34.90 -2.63
CA TRP A 104 25.51 -36.00 -1.88
C TRP A 104 24.83 -37.34 -2.18
N ILE A 105 23.49 -37.41 -2.11
CA ILE A 105 22.71 -38.63 -2.38
C ILE A 105 22.97 -39.13 -3.81
N ILE A 106 22.96 -38.24 -4.80
CA ILE A 106 23.23 -38.59 -6.20
C ILE A 106 24.66 -39.14 -6.34
N SER A 107 25.64 -38.51 -5.70
CA SER A 107 27.04 -38.99 -5.72
C SER A 107 27.16 -40.38 -5.10
N GLU A 108 26.51 -40.62 -3.97
CA GLU A 108 26.52 -41.90 -3.26
C GLU A 108 25.79 -42.99 -4.06
N ALA A 109 24.61 -42.69 -4.62
CA ALA A 109 23.87 -43.62 -5.48
C ALA A 109 24.67 -44.02 -6.72
N PHE A 110 25.38 -43.07 -7.35
CA PHE A 110 26.27 -43.34 -8.47
C PHE A 110 27.45 -44.24 -8.06
N LYS A 111 28.08 -43.97 -6.91
CA LYS A 111 29.15 -44.82 -6.37
C LYS A 111 28.67 -46.24 -6.08
N ARG A 112 27.47 -46.41 -5.54
CA ARG A 112 26.87 -47.73 -5.27
C ARG A 112 26.52 -48.49 -6.55
N LEU A 113 26.06 -47.78 -7.59
CA LEU A 113 25.72 -48.41 -8.86
C LEU A 113 26.96 -48.94 -9.62
N PHE A 114 28.11 -48.27 -9.52
CA PHE A 114 29.29 -48.57 -10.34
C PHE A 114 30.52 -49.12 -9.59
N PHE A 115 30.66 -48.89 -8.28
CA PHE A 115 31.94 -49.09 -7.58
C PHE A 115 31.88 -49.88 -6.24
N ARG A 116 30.73 -49.99 -5.55
CA ARG A 116 30.64 -50.72 -4.26
C ARG A 116 29.27 -51.36 -4.01
N SER A 117 29.27 -52.66 -3.65
CA SER A 117 28.14 -53.33 -2.98
C SER A 117 28.31 -53.24 -1.47
N VAL A 118 27.51 -52.40 -0.80
CA VAL A 118 27.48 -52.35 0.67
C VAL A 118 26.47 -53.39 1.15
N GLU A 119 26.93 -54.38 1.91
CA GLU A 119 26.04 -55.27 2.64
C GLU A 119 25.58 -54.55 3.91
N ILE A 120 24.35 -54.03 3.88
CA ILE A 120 23.70 -53.52 5.08
C ILE A 120 23.15 -54.74 5.82
N GLU A 121 23.71 -55.09 6.97
CA GLU A 121 23.06 -56.04 7.88
C GLU A 121 21.89 -55.33 8.58
N PRO A 122 20.64 -55.62 8.22
CA PRO A 122 19.51 -54.91 8.78
C PRO A 122 19.22 -55.45 10.19
N SER A 123 19.44 -54.63 11.21
CA SER A 123 18.94 -54.93 12.55
C SER A 123 17.46 -54.57 12.65
N VAL A 124 16.66 -55.39 13.32
CA VAL A 124 15.23 -55.08 13.61
C VAL A 124 15.10 -53.72 14.32
N ALA A 125 16.09 -53.37 15.15
CA ALA A 125 16.16 -52.05 15.80
C ALA A 125 16.34 -50.90 14.80
N ALA A 126 17.10 -51.10 13.72
CA ALA A 126 17.30 -50.10 12.67
C ALA A 126 16.00 -49.81 11.93
N PHE A 127 15.24 -50.85 11.55
CA PHE A 127 13.94 -50.69 10.92
C PHE A 127 12.95 -49.96 11.82
N PHE A 128 12.87 -50.33 13.10
CA PHE A 128 11.98 -49.65 14.05
C PHE A 128 12.29 -48.15 14.16
N VAL A 129 13.56 -47.79 14.28
CA VAL A 129 14.00 -46.38 14.35
C VAL A 129 13.67 -45.62 13.06
N MET A 130 13.88 -46.24 11.88
CA MET A 130 13.53 -45.60 10.61
C MET A 130 12.02 -45.40 10.45
N PHE A 131 11.18 -46.39 10.80
CA PHE A 131 9.72 -46.25 10.77
C PHE A 131 9.24 -45.15 11.72
N LEU A 132 9.82 -45.08 12.92
CA LEU A 132 9.51 -44.03 13.88
C LEU A 132 9.93 -42.64 13.37
N SER A 133 11.11 -42.52 12.74
CA SER A 133 11.55 -41.27 12.10
C SER A 133 10.54 -40.82 11.05
N ILE A 134 10.18 -41.71 10.12
CA ILE A 134 9.19 -41.41 9.06
C ILE A 134 7.86 -40.94 9.65
N ALA A 135 7.37 -41.58 10.72
CA ALA A 135 6.12 -41.19 11.36
C ALA A 135 6.19 -39.77 11.95
N ILE A 136 7.29 -39.45 12.64
CA ILE A 136 7.50 -38.13 13.24
C ILE A 136 7.70 -37.06 12.15
N ASP A 137 8.50 -37.35 11.12
CA ASP A 137 8.78 -36.43 10.01
C ASP A 137 7.52 -36.14 9.20
N THR A 138 6.67 -37.15 9.04
CA THR A 138 5.34 -37.00 8.42
C THR A 138 4.42 -36.11 9.25
N TRP A 139 4.40 -36.26 10.57
CA TRP A 139 3.65 -35.38 11.47
C TRP A 139 4.17 -33.94 11.40
N ARG A 140 5.48 -33.78 11.47
CA ARG A 140 6.19 -32.50 11.44
C ARG A 140 5.94 -31.75 10.13
N SER A 141 6.16 -32.40 8.99
CA SER A 141 5.90 -31.84 7.66
C SER A 141 4.44 -31.37 7.51
N ARG A 142 3.47 -32.14 8.00
CA ARG A 142 2.05 -31.74 7.97
C ARG A 142 1.74 -30.58 8.92
N ALA A 143 2.33 -30.56 10.11
CA ALA A 143 2.11 -29.49 11.08
C ALA A 143 2.69 -28.15 10.58
N LEU A 144 3.95 -28.17 10.11
CA LEU A 144 4.63 -27.02 9.52
C LEU A 144 3.90 -26.54 8.27
N GLY A 145 3.58 -27.45 7.34
CA GLY A 145 2.91 -27.12 6.08
C GLY A 145 1.55 -26.43 6.28
N ARG A 146 0.75 -26.88 7.26
CA ARG A 146 -0.53 -26.21 7.59
C ARG A 146 -0.34 -24.77 8.02
N ILE A 147 0.62 -24.50 8.91
CA ILE A 147 0.90 -23.14 9.40
C ILE A 147 1.59 -22.30 8.33
N ALA A 148 2.47 -22.90 7.53
CA ALA A 148 3.13 -22.25 6.40
C ALA A 148 2.12 -21.73 5.38
N SER A 149 1.13 -22.55 5.00
CA SER A 149 0.06 -22.13 4.09
C SER A 149 -0.91 -21.14 4.73
N LYS A 150 -1.22 -21.28 6.03
CA LYS A 150 -2.13 -20.39 6.75
C LYS A 150 -1.59 -18.95 6.88
N TYR A 151 -0.28 -18.80 7.03
CA TYR A 151 0.35 -17.51 7.34
C TYR A 151 1.44 -17.09 6.34
N ASP A 152 1.47 -17.74 5.18
CA ASP A 152 2.41 -17.51 4.08
C ASP A 152 3.87 -17.40 4.57
N SER A 153 4.28 -18.41 5.35
CA SER A 153 5.57 -18.45 6.03
C SER A 153 6.58 -19.27 5.24
N GLN A 154 7.54 -18.61 4.60
CA GLN A 154 8.52 -19.25 3.71
C GLN A 154 9.51 -20.15 4.47
N ALA A 155 9.93 -19.77 5.68
CA ALA A 155 10.82 -20.62 6.48
C ALA A 155 10.11 -21.90 6.91
N LEU A 156 8.85 -21.81 7.36
CA LEU A 156 8.07 -23.00 7.72
C LEU A 156 7.72 -23.85 6.48
N GLU A 157 7.53 -23.24 5.31
CA GLU A 157 7.30 -23.93 4.04
C GLU A 157 8.55 -24.72 3.62
N ALA A 158 9.73 -24.11 3.73
CA ALA A 158 11.01 -24.74 3.43
C ALA A 158 11.28 -25.93 4.36
N ASP A 159 11.14 -25.75 5.68
CA ASP A 159 11.29 -26.80 6.69
C ASP A 159 10.26 -27.94 6.47
N ALA A 160 9.00 -27.61 6.16
CA ALA A 160 7.98 -28.61 5.83
C ALA A 160 8.32 -29.44 4.59
N LEU A 161 8.86 -28.79 3.55
CA LEU A 161 9.28 -29.43 2.31
C LEU A 161 10.50 -30.31 2.55
N HIS A 162 11.51 -29.84 3.30
CA HIS A 162 12.69 -30.61 3.68
C HIS A 162 12.29 -31.95 4.33
N PHE A 163 11.46 -31.93 5.37
CA PHE A 163 11.00 -33.18 6.01
C PHE A 163 10.09 -34.03 5.13
N SER A 164 9.32 -33.41 4.22
CA SER A 164 8.55 -34.19 3.25
C SER A 164 9.49 -34.98 2.34
N THR A 165 10.59 -34.38 1.92
CA THR A 165 11.57 -35.00 1.02
C THR A 165 12.36 -36.09 1.74
N ASP A 166 12.65 -35.92 3.02
CA ASP A 166 13.25 -36.98 3.86
C ASP A 166 12.31 -38.18 3.99
N VAL A 167 11.01 -37.96 4.25
CA VAL A 167 10.01 -39.04 4.29
C VAL A 167 9.99 -39.83 2.98
N TRP A 168 10.02 -39.17 1.83
CA TRP A 168 10.08 -39.83 0.53
C TRP A 168 11.38 -40.60 0.33
N SER A 169 12.51 -39.99 0.70
CA SER A 169 13.85 -40.61 0.62
C SER A 169 13.92 -41.88 1.47
N SER A 170 13.57 -41.79 2.76
CA SER A 170 13.56 -42.93 3.67
C SER A 170 12.56 -44.01 3.25
N SER A 171 11.38 -43.62 2.74
CA SER A 171 10.39 -44.59 2.24
C SER A 171 10.92 -45.40 1.05
N VAL A 172 11.64 -44.75 0.14
CA VAL A 172 12.25 -45.42 -1.01
C VAL A 172 13.40 -46.33 -0.60
N VAL A 173 14.22 -45.94 0.37
CA VAL A 173 15.27 -46.82 0.92
C VAL A 173 14.64 -48.05 1.60
N ILE A 174 13.57 -47.87 2.39
CA ILE A 174 12.87 -49.01 3.02
C ILE A 174 12.27 -49.93 1.95
N LEU A 175 11.64 -49.37 0.91
CA LEU A 175 11.09 -50.15 -0.19
C LEU A 175 12.22 -50.90 -0.94
N GLY A 176 13.34 -50.23 -1.21
CA GLY A 176 14.53 -50.81 -1.83
C GLY A 176 15.07 -51.99 -1.03
N LEU A 177 15.24 -51.84 0.28
CA LEU A 177 15.68 -52.91 1.19
C LEU A 177 14.67 -54.07 1.24
N ALA A 178 13.36 -53.79 1.31
CA ALA A 178 12.33 -54.83 1.29
C ALA A 178 12.34 -55.63 -0.03
N VAL A 179 12.53 -54.94 -1.16
CA VAL A 179 12.64 -55.56 -2.49
C VAL A 179 13.91 -56.41 -2.61
N VAL A 180 15.03 -55.98 -2.06
CA VAL A 180 16.28 -56.76 -2.00
C VAL A 180 16.11 -58.00 -1.13
N GLU A 181 15.43 -57.91 0.01
CA GLU A 181 15.21 -59.05 0.91
C GLU A 181 14.25 -60.09 0.30
N ILE A 182 13.20 -59.64 -0.42
CA ILE A 182 12.34 -60.52 -1.23
C ILE A 182 13.16 -61.14 -2.38
N GLY A 183 14.00 -60.36 -3.07
CA GLY A 183 14.88 -60.85 -4.13
C GLY A 183 15.88 -61.91 -3.64
N ARG A 184 16.36 -61.78 -2.40
CA ARG A 184 17.21 -62.77 -1.71
C ARG A 184 16.43 -64.06 -1.42
N PHE A 185 15.18 -63.94 -0.99
CA PHE A 185 14.29 -65.09 -0.77
C PHE A 185 13.99 -65.87 -2.06
N TYR A 186 13.80 -65.16 -3.19
CA TYR A 186 13.50 -65.76 -4.49
C TYR A 186 14.73 -66.02 -5.39
N ARG A 187 15.96 -65.75 -4.93
CA ARG A 187 17.23 -65.89 -5.68
C ARG A 187 17.27 -65.16 -7.03
N VAL A 188 16.84 -63.91 -7.05
CA VAL A 188 16.76 -63.11 -8.28
C VAL A 188 17.76 -61.94 -8.21
N GLU A 189 18.90 -62.11 -8.87
CA GLU A 189 20.09 -61.23 -8.73
C GLU A 189 19.89 -59.79 -9.27
N TRP A 190 18.98 -59.57 -10.23
CA TRP A 190 18.77 -58.24 -10.83
C TRP A 190 18.04 -57.24 -9.93
N LEU A 191 17.34 -57.70 -8.87
CA LEU A 191 16.67 -56.81 -7.91
C LEU A 191 17.64 -56.04 -7.02
N ARG A 192 18.93 -56.41 -6.96
CA ARG A 192 19.97 -55.66 -6.24
C ARG A 192 20.22 -54.25 -6.81
N GLN A 193 19.90 -54.00 -8.08
CA GLN A 193 20.09 -52.69 -8.72
C GLN A 193 18.89 -51.75 -8.58
N ALA A 194 17.77 -52.22 -8.00
CA ALA A 194 16.56 -51.41 -7.85
C ALA A 194 16.74 -50.25 -6.85
N ASP A 195 17.57 -50.42 -5.82
CA ASP A 195 17.77 -49.44 -4.74
C ASP A 195 18.48 -48.15 -5.22
N PRO A 196 19.63 -48.20 -5.94
CA PRO A 196 20.25 -46.99 -6.49
C PRO A 196 19.39 -46.26 -7.54
N ILE A 197 18.63 -47.00 -8.37
CA ILE A 197 17.75 -46.40 -9.38
C ILE A 197 16.60 -45.64 -8.72
N ALA A 198 15.99 -46.23 -7.69
CA ALA A 198 14.93 -45.59 -6.94
C ALA A 198 15.45 -44.35 -6.17
N ALA A 199 16.65 -44.42 -5.58
CA ALA A 199 17.30 -43.28 -4.93
C ALA A 199 17.58 -42.12 -5.91
N LEU A 200 18.04 -42.40 -7.13
CA LEU A 200 18.24 -41.39 -8.18
C LEU A 200 16.92 -40.75 -8.62
N PHE A 201 15.85 -41.54 -8.75
CA PHE A 201 14.52 -41.03 -9.08
C PHE A 201 14.01 -40.05 -8.01
N VAL A 202 14.08 -40.42 -6.73
CA VAL A 202 13.69 -39.52 -5.63
C VAL A 202 14.54 -38.27 -5.62
N ALA A 203 15.87 -38.40 -5.71
CA ALA A 203 16.75 -37.25 -5.74
C ALA A 203 16.41 -36.28 -6.88
N GLY A 204 16.01 -36.78 -8.05
CA GLY A 204 15.50 -35.95 -9.16
C GLY A 204 14.23 -35.18 -8.81
N VAL A 205 13.26 -35.83 -8.15
CA VAL A 205 12.04 -35.18 -7.66
C VAL A 205 12.36 -34.09 -6.63
N VAL A 206 13.24 -34.40 -5.68
CA VAL A 206 13.66 -33.43 -4.65
C VAL A 206 14.36 -32.24 -5.27
N VAL A 207 15.32 -32.44 -6.17
CA VAL A 207 16.00 -31.36 -6.89
C VAL A 207 15.01 -30.45 -7.62
N TYR A 208 14.00 -31.01 -8.28
CA TYR A 208 12.97 -30.22 -8.96
C TYR A 208 12.16 -29.34 -7.98
N VAL A 209 11.72 -29.91 -6.86
CA VAL A 209 10.96 -29.19 -5.82
C VAL A 209 11.82 -28.11 -5.16
N SER A 210 13.07 -28.44 -4.80
CA SER A 210 14.03 -27.51 -4.21
C SER A 210 14.39 -26.37 -5.15
N TRP A 211 14.53 -26.64 -6.46
CA TRP A 211 14.77 -25.59 -7.45
C TRP A 211 13.60 -24.60 -7.55
N ARG A 212 12.36 -25.10 -7.49
CA ARG A 212 11.16 -24.25 -7.48
C ARG A 212 11.12 -23.38 -6.23
N LEU A 213 11.42 -23.94 -5.06
CA LEU A 213 11.49 -23.20 -3.80
C LEU A 213 12.61 -22.16 -3.82
N ALA A 214 13.81 -22.54 -4.28
CA ALA A 214 14.95 -21.65 -4.39
C ALA A 214 14.61 -20.41 -5.22
N ARG A 215 13.96 -20.60 -6.37
CA ARG A 215 13.51 -19.49 -7.23
C ARG A 215 12.55 -18.56 -6.49
N LYS A 216 11.53 -19.11 -5.82
CA LYS A 216 10.57 -18.34 -5.02
C LYS A 216 11.25 -17.51 -3.92
N THR A 217 12.23 -18.11 -3.23
CA THR A 217 12.95 -17.44 -2.15
C THR A 217 13.92 -16.36 -2.66
N ILE A 218 14.64 -16.63 -3.75
CA ILE A 218 15.50 -15.64 -4.42
C ILE A 218 14.66 -14.45 -4.90
N ASP A 219 13.53 -14.73 -5.57
CA ASP A 219 12.59 -13.69 -6.03
C ASP A 219 12.14 -12.81 -4.85
N ALA A 220 11.84 -13.41 -3.70
CA ALA A 220 11.45 -12.68 -2.50
C ALA A 220 12.60 -11.88 -1.85
N LEU A 221 13.86 -12.31 -2.01
CA LEU A 221 15.03 -11.54 -1.56
C LEU A 221 15.35 -10.37 -2.50
N LEU A 222 15.11 -10.54 -3.80
CA LEU A 222 15.31 -9.55 -4.85
C LEU A 222 14.15 -8.56 -5.01
N ASP A 223 13.18 -8.56 -4.08
CA ASP A 223 12.00 -7.69 -4.11
C ASP A 223 11.15 -7.84 -5.40
N ALA A 224 11.08 -9.06 -5.94
CA ALA A 224 10.27 -9.35 -7.11
C ALA A 224 8.77 -9.23 -6.78
N ALA A 225 8.04 -8.54 -7.66
CA ALA A 225 6.59 -8.40 -7.52
C ALA A 225 5.88 -9.73 -7.84
N PRO A 226 4.84 -10.11 -7.08
CA PRO A 226 4.04 -11.28 -7.41
C PRO A 226 3.41 -11.16 -8.80
N ALA A 227 3.37 -12.27 -9.54
CA ALA A 227 2.81 -12.31 -10.88
C ALA A 227 1.33 -11.86 -10.87
N GLY A 228 0.97 -10.95 -11.78
CA GLY A 228 -0.41 -10.48 -11.97
C GLY A 228 -0.90 -9.41 -10.99
N VAL A 229 -0.36 -9.34 -9.77
CA VAL A 229 -0.83 -8.39 -8.72
C VAL A 229 -0.68 -6.94 -9.18
N ARG A 230 0.44 -6.59 -9.82
CA ARG A 230 0.66 -5.24 -10.37
C ARG A 230 -0.45 -4.80 -11.33
N ASN A 231 -0.89 -5.69 -12.22
CA ASN A 231 -1.91 -5.37 -13.22
C ASN A 231 -3.31 -5.26 -12.59
N GLN A 232 -3.59 -6.07 -11.57
CA GLN A 232 -4.84 -5.96 -10.81
C GLN A 232 -4.93 -4.61 -10.08
N ILE A 233 -3.85 -4.19 -9.42
CA ILE A 233 -3.77 -2.90 -8.74
C ILE A 233 -3.90 -1.76 -9.76
N LEU A 234 -3.22 -1.85 -10.90
CA LEU A 234 -3.32 -0.85 -11.96
C LEU A 234 -4.77 -0.70 -12.46
N GLY A 235 -5.49 -1.80 -12.68
CA GLY A 235 -6.89 -1.78 -13.10
C GLY A 235 -7.78 -1.09 -12.06
N LYS A 236 -7.65 -1.45 -10.78
CA LYS A 236 -8.45 -0.89 -9.69
C LYS A 236 -8.18 0.58 -9.41
N ILE A 237 -6.92 1.01 -9.46
CA ILE A 237 -6.56 2.42 -9.27
C ILE A 237 -7.06 3.28 -10.44
N GLY A 238 -7.07 2.74 -11.66
CA GLY A 238 -7.59 3.43 -12.84
C GLY A 238 -9.10 3.73 -12.78
N GLU A 239 -9.84 3.08 -11.89
CA GLU A 239 -11.27 3.31 -11.67
C GLU A 239 -11.55 4.45 -10.66
N VAL A 240 -10.52 4.94 -9.95
CA VAL A 240 -10.67 5.97 -8.93
C VAL A 240 -10.92 7.34 -9.56
N GLU A 241 -11.99 8.00 -9.15
CA GLU A 241 -12.34 9.33 -9.65
C GLU A 241 -11.25 10.35 -9.26
N GLY A 242 -10.70 11.03 -10.26
CA GLY A 242 -9.66 12.06 -10.07
C GLY A 242 -8.24 11.57 -10.32
N VAL A 243 -8.01 10.25 -10.45
CA VAL A 243 -6.77 9.71 -10.99
C VAL A 243 -6.77 9.88 -12.50
N LEU A 244 -5.79 10.63 -13.03
CA LEU A 244 -5.63 10.86 -14.47
C LEU A 244 -4.76 9.80 -15.12
N GLU A 245 -3.70 9.38 -14.41
CA GLU A 245 -2.79 8.34 -14.85
C GLU A 245 -2.13 7.66 -13.66
N VAL A 246 -1.70 6.41 -13.86
CA VAL A 246 -0.87 5.69 -12.90
C VAL A 246 0.54 5.59 -13.47
N GLU A 247 1.45 6.40 -12.95
CA GLU A 247 2.81 6.49 -13.47
C GLU A 247 3.64 5.27 -13.10
N ARG A 248 3.53 4.86 -11.84
CA ARG A 248 4.38 3.83 -11.28
C ARG A 248 3.69 3.08 -10.17
N ILE A 249 3.88 1.76 -10.19
CA ILE A 249 3.52 0.86 -9.10
C ILE A 249 4.74 0.00 -8.84
N ARG A 250 5.28 0.07 -7.62
CA ARG A 250 6.32 -0.84 -7.12
C ARG A 250 5.72 -1.63 -5.98
N ILE A 251 5.93 -2.94 -6.01
CA ILE A 251 5.42 -3.85 -4.99
C ILE A 251 6.57 -4.75 -4.60
N ARG A 252 6.78 -4.91 -3.31
CA ARG A 252 7.74 -5.86 -2.76
C ARG A 252 7.16 -6.59 -1.57
N ARG A 253 7.83 -7.66 -1.17
CA ARG A 253 7.43 -8.51 -0.04
C ARG A 253 8.57 -8.62 0.96
N ALA A 254 8.25 -8.51 2.24
CA ALA A 254 9.18 -8.84 3.33
C ALA A 254 8.49 -9.78 4.32
N GLY A 255 8.94 -11.03 4.41
CA GLY A 255 8.25 -12.06 5.18
C GLY A 255 6.86 -12.32 4.62
N ASN A 256 5.82 -12.12 5.42
CA ASN A 256 4.42 -12.26 5.02
C ASN A 256 3.69 -10.92 4.79
N ARG A 257 4.41 -9.79 4.76
CA ARG A 257 3.85 -8.46 4.50
C ARG A 257 4.22 -7.93 3.12
N TYR A 258 3.34 -7.12 2.56
CA TYR A 258 3.56 -6.43 1.30
C TYR A 258 3.83 -4.95 1.52
N PHE A 259 4.63 -4.36 0.65
CA PHE A 259 4.85 -2.92 0.58
C PHE A 259 4.54 -2.48 -0.85
N ALA A 260 3.76 -1.42 -1.00
CA ALA A 260 3.35 -0.88 -2.28
C ALA A 260 3.63 0.62 -2.36
N ASP A 261 4.52 1.02 -3.28
CA ASP A 261 4.72 2.42 -3.63
C ASP A 261 3.93 2.70 -4.92
N VAL A 262 2.97 3.60 -4.83
CA VAL A 262 2.12 4.00 -5.95
C VAL A 262 2.36 5.47 -6.26
N SER A 263 2.60 5.79 -7.53
CA SER A 263 2.67 7.18 -8.01
C SER A 263 1.52 7.42 -8.98
N VAL A 264 0.65 8.38 -8.65
CA VAL A 264 -0.55 8.70 -9.42
C VAL A 264 -0.52 10.16 -9.89
N GLY A 265 -0.88 10.37 -11.15
CA GLY A 265 -1.08 11.69 -11.73
C GLY A 265 -2.46 12.21 -11.35
N LEU A 266 -2.53 13.35 -10.67
CA LEU A 266 -3.76 14.02 -10.26
C LEU A 266 -3.87 15.38 -10.94
N ALA A 267 -5.08 15.94 -11.00
CA ALA A 267 -5.28 17.25 -11.62
C ALA A 267 -4.52 18.35 -10.85
N ARG A 268 -3.78 19.20 -11.57
CA ARG A 268 -2.96 20.26 -10.96
C ARG A 268 -3.75 21.37 -10.24
N ASN A 269 -5.06 21.43 -10.46
CA ASN A 269 -5.98 22.37 -9.80
C ASN A 269 -6.70 21.76 -8.59
N PHE A 270 -6.35 20.53 -8.17
CA PHE A 270 -6.87 19.97 -6.93
C PHE A 270 -6.32 20.72 -5.72
N THR A 271 -7.20 20.97 -4.76
CA THR A 271 -6.79 21.42 -3.43
C THR A 271 -5.98 20.31 -2.75
N PHE A 272 -5.11 20.70 -1.82
CA PHE A 272 -4.32 19.73 -1.05
C PHE A 272 -5.21 18.70 -0.33
N GLN A 273 -6.33 19.14 0.26
CA GLN A 273 -7.30 18.24 0.91
C GLN A 273 -7.93 17.23 -0.06
N ARG A 274 -8.25 17.65 -1.30
CA ARG A 274 -8.81 16.74 -2.31
C ARG A 274 -7.78 15.71 -2.77
N THR A 275 -6.53 16.11 -2.91
CA THR A 275 -5.41 15.21 -3.20
C THR A 275 -5.29 14.11 -2.15
N GLU A 276 -5.33 14.45 -0.85
CA GLU A 276 -5.31 13.47 0.24
C GLU A 276 -6.51 12.51 0.21
N GLN A 277 -7.71 13.00 -0.11
CA GLN A 277 -8.89 12.14 -0.25
C GLN A 277 -8.72 11.10 -1.37
N VAL A 278 -8.20 11.52 -2.53
CA VAL A 278 -7.93 10.61 -3.65
C VAL A 278 -6.80 9.63 -3.28
N ALA A 279 -5.76 10.08 -2.60
CA ALA A 279 -4.69 9.21 -2.12
C ALA A 279 -5.21 8.14 -1.14
N ALA A 280 -6.12 8.51 -0.24
CA ALA A 280 -6.79 7.57 0.67
C ALA A 280 -7.67 6.55 -0.09
N GLU A 281 -8.41 6.97 -1.12
CA GLU A 281 -9.19 6.05 -1.95
C GLU A 281 -8.28 5.08 -2.72
N VAL A 282 -7.19 5.58 -3.33
CA VAL A 282 -6.17 4.76 -3.99
C VAL A 282 -5.61 3.72 -3.02
N THR A 283 -5.26 4.13 -1.80
CA THR A 283 -4.83 3.22 -0.74
C THR A 283 -5.87 2.16 -0.43
N GLY A 284 -7.16 2.54 -0.33
CA GLY A 284 -8.27 1.58 -0.17
C GLY A 284 -8.34 0.55 -1.30
N ARG A 285 -8.17 0.97 -2.56
CA ARG A 285 -8.15 0.07 -3.73
C ARG A 285 -6.99 -0.92 -3.71
N VAL A 286 -5.83 -0.51 -3.20
CA VAL A 286 -4.69 -1.42 -3.02
C VAL A 286 -5.01 -2.46 -1.94
N HIS A 287 -5.63 -2.05 -0.82
CA HIS A 287 -6.01 -2.96 0.26
C HIS A 287 -7.08 -4.00 -0.14
N GLU A 288 -7.93 -3.72 -1.13
CA GLU A 288 -8.83 -4.75 -1.69
C GLU A 288 -8.07 -5.96 -2.26
N ILE A 289 -6.84 -5.75 -2.76
CA ILE A 289 -6.01 -6.80 -3.37
C ILE A 289 -4.96 -7.31 -2.38
N LEU A 290 -4.37 -6.42 -1.58
CA LEU A 290 -3.35 -6.71 -0.57
C LEU A 290 -3.79 -6.14 0.79
N PRO A 291 -4.61 -6.88 1.57
CA PRO A 291 -5.23 -6.38 2.79
C PRO A 291 -4.28 -5.87 3.88
N ASP A 292 -3.07 -6.44 3.94
CA ASP A 292 -2.06 -6.12 4.97
C ASP A 292 -0.86 -5.35 4.38
N ALA A 293 -1.02 -4.69 3.23
CA ALA A 293 0.06 -3.94 2.59
C ALA A 293 0.32 -2.60 3.28
N ASP A 294 1.59 -2.26 3.46
CA ASP A 294 2.00 -0.89 3.74
C ASP A 294 2.05 -0.11 2.42
N VAL A 295 1.17 0.88 2.27
CA VAL A 295 0.96 1.59 1.01
C VAL A 295 1.40 3.04 1.13
N MET A 296 2.32 3.45 0.26
CA MET A 296 2.70 4.84 0.10
C MET A 296 2.20 5.37 -1.24
N VAL A 297 1.38 6.43 -1.21
CA VAL A 297 0.87 7.09 -2.41
C VAL A 297 1.59 8.42 -2.59
N HIS A 298 2.20 8.59 -3.77
CA HIS A 298 2.83 9.83 -4.20
C HIS A 298 1.99 10.46 -5.31
N SER A 299 1.40 11.62 -5.04
CA SER A 299 0.63 12.38 -6.02
C SER A 299 1.53 13.26 -6.88
N VAL A 300 1.30 13.26 -8.19
CA VAL A 300 2.01 14.11 -9.14
C VAL A 300 1.01 15.02 -9.86
N PRO A 301 1.16 16.36 -9.80
CA PRO A 301 0.29 17.27 -10.53
C PRO A 301 0.41 17.07 -12.05
N ARG A 302 -0.73 17.02 -12.74
CA ARG A 302 -0.86 16.83 -14.19
C ARG A 302 -1.92 17.75 -14.75
N ALA A 303 -1.67 18.23 -15.97
CA ALA A 303 -2.67 18.96 -16.74
C ALA A 303 -3.74 17.98 -17.24
N ARG A 304 -5.02 18.31 -17.06
CA ARG A 304 -6.10 17.53 -17.70
C ARG A 304 -6.15 17.85 -19.19
N ARG A 305 -6.45 16.86 -20.02
CA ARG A 305 -6.67 17.08 -21.47
C ARG A 305 -7.84 18.03 -21.76
N SER A 306 -8.76 18.16 -20.82
CA SER A 306 -9.95 19.00 -20.90
C SER A 306 -9.81 20.35 -20.18
N GLU A 307 -8.60 20.78 -19.81
CA GLU A 307 -8.42 22.09 -19.19
C GLU A 307 -8.86 23.21 -20.13
N ASN A 308 -9.75 24.05 -19.64
CA ASN A 308 -10.09 25.29 -20.31
C ASN A 308 -9.04 26.38 -19.97
N ILE A 309 -9.19 27.57 -20.55
CA ILE A 309 -8.26 28.68 -20.34
C ILE A 309 -8.22 29.11 -18.86
N PHE A 310 -9.37 29.10 -18.18
CA PHE A 310 -9.45 29.41 -16.75
C PHE A 310 -8.67 28.40 -15.90
N ASP A 311 -8.75 27.10 -16.22
CA ASP A 311 -7.99 26.05 -15.54
C ASP A 311 -6.48 26.21 -15.74
N ARG A 312 -6.04 26.60 -16.93
CA ARG A 312 -4.62 26.86 -17.23
C ARG A 312 -4.11 28.07 -16.45
N ILE A 313 -4.86 29.17 -16.44
CA ILE A 313 -4.52 30.38 -15.65
C ILE A 313 -4.40 30.02 -14.16
N ARG A 314 -5.43 29.37 -13.60
CA ARG A 314 -5.42 28.93 -12.20
C ARG A 314 -4.29 27.94 -11.92
N GLY A 315 -3.99 27.03 -12.84
CA GLY A 315 -2.90 26.07 -12.71
C GLY A 315 -1.52 26.74 -12.59
N VAL A 316 -1.29 27.83 -13.30
CA VAL A 316 -0.06 28.64 -13.16
C VAL A 316 -0.02 29.35 -11.80
N ALA A 317 -1.15 29.91 -11.37
CA ALA A 317 -1.26 30.56 -10.05
C ALA A 317 -1.01 29.56 -8.90
N THR A 318 -1.69 28.40 -8.89
CA THR A 318 -1.52 27.36 -7.87
C THR A 318 -0.09 26.83 -7.80
N ARG A 319 0.60 26.71 -8.95
CA ARG A 319 2.02 26.32 -8.99
C ARG A 319 2.93 27.29 -8.23
N ASN A 320 2.56 28.56 -8.21
CA ASN A 320 3.27 29.62 -7.49
C ASN A 320 2.71 29.86 -6.07
N ASN A 321 1.80 28.99 -5.60
CA ASN A 321 1.09 29.15 -4.32
C ASN A 321 0.31 30.47 -4.21
N PHE A 322 -0.22 30.95 -5.32
CA PHE A 322 -1.09 32.11 -5.38
C PHE A 322 -2.56 31.71 -5.43
N ASN A 323 -3.38 32.50 -4.76
CA ASN A 323 -4.83 32.42 -4.89
C ASN A 323 -5.30 33.48 -5.90
N VAL A 324 -5.97 33.00 -6.95
CA VAL A 324 -6.52 33.85 -8.01
C VAL A 324 -8.02 33.60 -8.10
N HIS A 325 -8.78 34.68 -8.02
CA HIS A 325 -10.24 34.68 -8.14
C HIS A 325 -10.70 35.71 -9.17
N ASP A 326 -11.99 35.71 -9.49
CA ASP A 326 -12.62 36.60 -10.49
C ASP A 326 -11.91 36.67 -11.85
N VAL A 327 -11.39 35.52 -12.30
CA VAL A 327 -10.79 35.40 -13.64
C VAL A 327 -11.87 35.57 -14.70
N SER A 328 -11.73 36.60 -15.52
CA SER A 328 -12.56 36.92 -16.67
C SER A 328 -11.72 36.87 -17.94
N VAL A 329 -12.25 36.30 -19.00
CA VAL A 329 -11.58 36.19 -20.30
C VAL A 329 -12.51 36.72 -21.38
N GLN A 330 -12.07 37.75 -22.09
CA GLN A 330 -12.82 38.37 -23.20
C GLN A 330 -12.07 38.17 -24.51
N ASP A 331 -12.76 37.76 -25.56
CA ASP A 331 -12.21 37.69 -26.92
C ASP A 331 -12.56 38.97 -27.68
N LEU A 332 -11.54 39.74 -28.06
CA LEU A 332 -11.67 40.93 -28.89
C LEU A 332 -10.87 40.72 -30.18
N ASN A 333 -11.58 40.45 -31.28
CA ASN A 333 -11.01 40.23 -32.61
C ASN A 333 -9.97 39.09 -32.67
N GLY A 334 -10.19 37.99 -31.93
CA GLY A 334 -9.28 36.84 -31.91
C GLY A 334 -8.09 37.02 -30.96
N GLN A 335 -8.14 38.02 -30.08
CA GLN A 335 -7.16 38.24 -29.02
C GLN A 335 -7.84 38.11 -27.67
N LEU A 336 -7.24 37.32 -26.77
CA LEU A 336 -7.80 37.11 -25.44
C LEU A 336 -7.26 38.16 -24.47
N HIS A 337 -8.17 38.84 -23.80
CA HIS A 337 -7.91 39.80 -22.74
C HIS A 337 -8.36 39.19 -21.42
N VAL A 338 -7.44 39.10 -20.46
CA VAL A 338 -7.69 38.50 -19.15
C VAL A 338 -7.72 39.57 -18.07
N GLU A 339 -8.73 39.54 -17.24
CA GLU A 339 -8.81 40.30 -15.99
C GLU A 339 -8.90 39.31 -14.83
N GLN A 340 -8.16 39.54 -13.75
CA GLN A 340 -8.15 38.64 -12.60
C GLN A 340 -7.80 39.39 -11.32
N HIS A 341 -8.20 38.83 -10.17
CA HIS A 341 -7.75 39.29 -8.87
C HIS A 341 -6.72 38.30 -8.31
N LEU A 342 -5.63 38.85 -7.76
CA LEU A 342 -4.56 38.08 -7.13
C LEU A 342 -4.42 38.51 -5.67
N GLU A 343 -4.56 37.55 -4.77
CA GLU A 343 -4.33 37.75 -3.34
C GLU A 343 -2.83 37.66 -3.03
N LEU A 344 -2.31 38.67 -2.35
CA LEU A 344 -0.93 38.75 -1.88
C LEU A 344 -0.86 39.14 -0.40
N ASP A 345 0.26 38.80 0.23
CA ASP A 345 0.56 39.18 1.62
C ASP A 345 0.58 40.72 1.78
N GLU A 346 -0.20 41.22 2.74
CA GLU A 346 -0.33 42.65 3.04
C GLU A 346 0.98 43.32 3.50
N GLN A 347 1.98 42.54 3.93
CA GLN A 347 3.28 43.04 4.35
C GLN A 347 4.22 43.37 3.17
N LEU A 348 3.88 42.93 1.96
CA LEU A 348 4.69 43.20 0.78
C LEU A 348 4.66 44.69 0.43
N THR A 349 5.81 45.24 0.06
CA THR A 349 5.85 46.57 -0.55
C THR A 349 5.17 46.52 -1.92
N MET A 350 4.63 47.66 -2.38
CA MET A 350 4.01 47.77 -3.70
C MET A 350 4.92 47.27 -4.83
N LYS A 351 6.23 47.50 -4.73
CA LYS A 351 7.21 47.01 -5.70
C LYS A 351 7.30 45.48 -5.69
N GLN A 352 7.41 44.87 -4.51
CA GLN A 352 7.48 43.41 -4.40
C GLN A 352 6.20 42.77 -4.92
N ALA A 353 5.04 43.27 -4.52
CA ALA A 353 3.75 42.79 -5.02
C ALA A 353 3.66 42.88 -6.55
N HIS A 354 4.10 44.00 -7.13
CA HIS A 354 4.14 44.19 -8.58
C HIS A 354 5.12 43.23 -9.28
N ASP A 355 6.28 42.95 -8.69
CA ASP A 355 7.27 42.01 -9.24
C ASP A 355 6.71 40.57 -9.25
N GLU A 356 5.98 40.16 -8.20
CA GLU A 356 5.28 38.87 -8.13
C GLU A 356 4.19 38.74 -9.22
N VAL A 357 3.36 39.78 -9.38
CA VAL A 357 2.33 39.86 -10.42
C VAL A 357 2.94 39.78 -11.81
N THR A 358 3.98 40.57 -12.09
CA THR A 358 4.64 40.60 -13.40
C THR A 358 5.20 39.23 -13.77
N ARG A 359 5.76 38.52 -12.78
CA ARG A 359 6.24 37.15 -12.97
C ARG A 359 5.09 36.20 -13.30
N LEU A 360 4.01 36.24 -12.52
CA LEU A 360 2.82 35.42 -12.74
C LEU A 360 2.22 35.65 -14.14
N GLU A 361 2.05 36.90 -14.55
CA GLU A 361 1.54 37.24 -15.88
C GLU A 361 2.43 36.73 -17.00
N THR A 362 3.76 36.80 -16.82
CA THR A 362 4.72 36.27 -17.79
C THR A 362 4.57 34.74 -17.93
N GLU A 363 4.40 34.04 -16.82
CA GLU A 363 4.16 32.60 -16.82
C GLU A 363 2.80 32.23 -17.43
N ILE A 364 1.74 33.00 -17.16
CA ILE A 364 0.42 32.79 -17.77
C ILE A 364 0.49 32.96 -19.28
N ARG A 365 1.14 34.02 -19.80
CA ARG A 365 1.34 34.22 -21.24
C ARG A 365 2.20 33.12 -21.87
N GLY A 366 3.18 32.60 -21.12
CA GLY A 366 3.99 31.46 -21.55
C GLY A 366 3.18 30.16 -21.65
N GLU A 367 2.26 29.94 -20.71
CA GLU A 367 1.37 28.78 -20.71
C GLU A 367 0.27 28.91 -21.76
N VAL A 368 -0.31 30.10 -21.96
CA VAL A 368 -1.44 30.39 -22.88
C VAL A 368 -1.05 31.53 -23.85
N PRO A 369 -0.39 31.22 -24.97
CA PRO A 369 0.11 32.23 -25.92
C PRO A 369 -0.99 33.04 -26.62
N GLU A 370 -2.24 32.58 -26.60
CA GLU A 370 -3.40 33.27 -27.18
C GLU A 370 -3.82 34.54 -26.40
N ILE A 371 -3.29 34.72 -25.18
CA ILE A 371 -3.56 35.90 -24.33
C ILE A 371 -2.70 37.09 -24.77
N SER A 372 -3.36 38.17 -25.20
CA SER A 372 -2.71 39.42 -25.60
C SER A 372 -2.37 40.30 -24.39
N THR A 373 -3.29 40.43 -23.44
CA THR A 373 -3.16 41.31 -22.27
C THR A 373 -3.72 40.65 -21.02
N ILE A 374 -3.11 40.97 -19.88
CA ILE A 374 -3.54 40.52 -18.56
C ILE A 374 -3.57 41.77 -17.69
N LEU A 375 -4.70 41.99 -17.01
CA LEU A 375 -4.86 43.01 -16.00
C LEU A 375 -5.09 42.30 -14.66
N THR A 376 -4.15 42.47 -13.73
CA THR A 376 -4.21 41.85 -12.41
C THR A 376 -4.53 42.91 -11.36
N HIS A 377 -5.67 42.76 -10.67
CA HIS A 377 -5.98 43.51 -9.46
C HIS A 377 -5.22 42.87 -8.29
N ILE A 378 -4.41 43.66 -7.58
CA ILE A 378 -3.71 43.20 -6.37
C ILE A 378 -4.60 43.42 -5.17
N GLU A 379 -5.02 42.32 -4.54
CA GLU A 379 -5.74 42.34 -3.28
C GLU A 379 -4.80 41.94 -2.14
N SER A 380 -4.93 42.61 -1.00
CA SER A 380 -4.24 42.23 0.22
C SER A 380 -5.09 41.21 0.98
N GLU A 381 -4.52 40.05 1.31
CA GLU A 381 -5.15 39.12 2.24
C GLU A 381 -4.96 39.66 3.67
N PRO A 382 -6.03 40.08 4.38
CA PRO A 382 -5.88 40.63 5.72
C PRO A 382 -5.49 39.50 6.69
N ALA A 383 -4.28 39.57 7.26
CA ALA A 383 -3.73 38.52 8.11
C ALA A 383 -4.31 38.52 9.54
N THR A 384 -5.24 39.43 9.84
CA THR A 384 -5.84 39.58 11.17
C THR A 384 -7.35 39.48 11.12
N ILE A 385 -7.92 38.73 12.06
CA ILE A 385 -9.35 38.84 12.40
C ILE A 385 -9.60 40.31 12.69
N GLU A 386 -10.40 40.99 11.88
CA GLU A 386 -10.79 42.37 12.11
C GLU A 386 -11.62 42.44 13.40
N THR A 387 -10.96 42.72 14.53
CA THR A 387 -11.62 42.89 15.82
C THR A 387 -12.10 44.34 15.99
N GLY A 388 -13.40 44.55 15.80
CA GLY A 388 -14.15 45.73 16.26
C GLY A 388 -15.47 45.96 15.52
N GLU A 389 -16.49 46.63 16.04
CA GLU A 389 -17.02 46.71 17.41
C GLU A 389 -18.49 47.19 17.27
N GLN A 390 -19.45 46.43 17.84
CA GLN A 390 -20.91 46.65 17.84
C GLN A 390 -21.70 46.36 16.54
N ILE A 391 -22.67 45.44 16.67
CA ILE A 391 -23.87 45.41 15.83
C ILE A 391 -24.67 46.68 16.19
N VAL A 392 -24.88 47.55 15.21
CA VAL A 392 -25.63 48.80 15.38
C VAL A 392 -27.08 48.54 14.96
N ARG A 393 -28.03 49.14 15.66
CA ARG A 393 -29.44 49.13 15.22
C ARG A 393 -29.71 50.41 14.46
N GLU A 394 -29.92 50.29 13.15
CA GLU A 394 -30.23 51.41 12.25
C GLU A 394 -31.65 51.23 11.64
N PRO A 395 -32.73 51.34 12.44
CA PRO A 395 -34.10 51.03 11.98
C PRO A 395 -34.61 51.99 10.89
N GLU A 396 -34.14 53.24 10.87
CA GLU A 396 -34.47 54.20 9.81
C GLU A 396 -33.81 53.84 8.49
N LEU A 397 -32.53 53.45 8.54
CA LEU A 397 -31.78 52.98 7.39
C LEU A 397 -32.39 51.68 6.85
N GLU A 398 -32.74 50.74 7.73
CA GLU A 398 -33.42 49.49 7.34
C GLU A 398 -34.71 49.76 6.58
N ARG A 399 -35.58 50.66 7.08
CA ARG A 399 -36.81 51.04 6.38
C ARG A 399 -36.52 51.66 5.02
N ARG A 400 -35.49 52.51 4.94
CA ARG A 400 -35.08 53.14 3.68
C ARG A 400 -34.62 52.10 2.66
N LEU A 401 -33.80 51.13 3.08
CA LEU A 401 -33.35 50.03 2.23
C LEU A 401 -34.50 49.14 1.79
N LYS A 402 -35.42 48.78 2.69
CA LYS A 402 -36.63 48.01 2.35
C LYS A 402 -37.54 48.71 1.33
N ASN A 403 -37.63 50.04 1.37
CA ASN A 403 -38.39 50.78 0.38
C ASN A 403 -37.75 50.71 -1.02
N ILE A 404 -36.42 50.73 -1.10
CA ILE A 404 -35.69 50.61 -2.39
C ILE A 404 -35.92 49.24 -3.03
N VAL A 405 -36.01 48.19 -2.22
CA VAL A 405 -36.29 46.82 -2.70
C VAL A 405 -37.60 46.77 -3.50
N GLN A 406 -38.58 47.62 -3.19
CA GLN A 406 -39.85 47.66 -3.94
C GLN A 406 -39.69 48.08 -5.40
N GLU A 407 -38.55 48.68 -5.77
CA GLU A 407 -38.22 49.00 -7.18
C GLU A 407 -37.82 47.75 -8.00
N PHE A 408 -37.59 46.62 -7.34
CA PHE A 408 -37.13 45.37 -7.94
C PHE A 408 -38.24 44.31 -7.89
N PRO A 409 -39.06 44.17 -8.96
CA PRO A 409 -40.20 43.24 -8.97
C PRO A 409 -39.78 41.77 -8.88
N GLU A 410 -38.52 41.45 -9.21
CA GLU A 410 -37.97 40.11 -9.07
C GLU A 410 -37.66 39.71 -7.63
N VAL A 411 -37.53 40.67 -6.71
CA VAL A 411 -37.22 40.40 -5.30
C VAL A 411 -38.52 40.15 -4.53
N LEU A 412 -38.64 38.95 -3.96
CA LEU A 412 -39.84 38.53 -3.24
C LEU A 412 -39.86 39.05 -1.80
N ASP A 413 -38.71 39.03 -1.13
CA ASP A 413 -38.55 39.48 0.25
C ASP A 413 -37.10 39.86 0.56
N VAL A 414 -36.88 40.77 1.52
CA VAL A 414 -35.56 41.08 2.08
C VAL A 414 -35.63 41.21 3.59
N HIS A 415 -34.84 40.39 4.28
CA HIS A 415 -34.88 40.24 5.73
C HIS A 415 -33.48 40.11 6.36
N GLU A 416 -33.43 40.00 7.69
CA GLU A 416 -32.18 39.87 8.47
C GLU A 416 -31.12 40.94 8.20
N PHE A 417 -31.53 42.21 8.15
CA PHE A 417 -30.58 43.31 8.12
C PHE A 417 -29.70 43.33 9.38
N GLN A 418 -28.39 43.16 9.19
CA GLN A 418 -27.38 43.36 10.22
C GLN A 418 -26.49 44.53 9.83
N PHE A 419 -26.51 45.58 10.64
CA PHE A 419 -25.61 46.71 10.49
C PHE A 419 -24.43 46.56 11.45
N LYS A 420 -23.22 46.69 10.93
CA LYS A 420 -21.97 46.57 11.69
C LYS A 420 -21.15 47.83 11.43
N LYS A 421 -20.59 48.44 12.48
CA LYS A 421 -19.73 49.62 12.33
C LYS A 421 -18.29 49.23 12.67
N PHE A 422 -17.35 49.53 11.77
CA PHE A 422 -15.93 49.23 11.95
C PHE A 422 -15.06 50.37 11.41
N ARG A 423 -14.12 50.88 12.23
CA ARG A 423 -13.25 52.03 11.88
C ARG A 423 -14.03 53.21 11.28
N ASP A 424 -15.19 53.51 11.88
CA ASP A 424 -16.14 54.53 11.44
C ASP A 424 -16.82 54.29 10.08
N ARG A 425 -16.69 53.09 9.51
CA ARG A 425 -17.36 52.64 8.28
C ARG A 425 -18.56 51.75 8.63
N LEU A 426 -19.69 51.96 7.96
CA LEU A 426 -20.91 51.18 8.17
C LEU A 426 -21.01 50.06 7.13
N TYR A 427 -21.25 48.84 7.60
CA TYR A 427 -21.43 47.64 6.80
C TYR A 427 -22.86 47.16 6.99
N VAL A 428 -23.50 46.69 5.92
CA VAL A 428 -24.79 46.03 6.01
C VAL A 428 -24.73 44.66 5.37
N SER A 429 -25.33 43.67 6.01
CA SER A 429 -25.65 42.38 5.39
C SER A 429 -27.12 42.06 5.52
N CYS A 430 -27.74 41.49 4.50
CA CYS A 430 -29.14 41.06 4.52
C CYS A 430 -29.36 39.85 3.61
N HIS A 431 -30.49 39.16 3.80
CA HIS A 431 -30.93 38.08 2.94
C HIS A 431 -31.95 38.61 1.94
N CYS A 432 -31.92 38.10 0.70
CA CYS A 432 -32.79 38.51 -0.39
C CYS A 432 -33.40 37.26 -1.03
N THR A 433 -34.71 37.12 -0.92
CA THR A 433 -35.44 35.97 -1.46
C THR A 433 -35.80 36.19 -2.92
N LEU A 434 -35.46 35.22 -3.76
CA LEU A 434 -35.69 35.21 -5.20
C LEU A 434 -36.42 33.92 -5.64
N PRO A 435 -37.08 33.90 -6.81
CA PRO A 435 -37.74 32.71 -7.34
C PRO A 435 -36.81 31.50 -7.49
N ASP A 436 -37.31 30.31 -7.17
CA ASP A 436 -36.51 29.05 -7.20
C ASP A 436 -35.97 28.71 -8.60
N ASP A 437 -36.66 29.12 -9.65
CA ASP A 437 -36.33 28.83 -11.05
C ASP A 437 -35.49 29.92 -11.72
N MET A 438 -35.11 30.96 -10.98
CA MET A 438 -34.28 32.04 -11.50
C MET A 438 -32.86 31.55 -11.80
N GLN A 439 -32.38 31.83 -13.02
CA GLN A 439 -31.01 31.48 -13.39
C GLN A 439 -30.00 32.24 -12.53
N LEU A 440 -28.93 31.57 -12.09
CA LEU A 440 -27.91 32.14 -11.21
C LEU A 440 -27.26 33.41 -11.78
N SER A 441 -27.09 33.50 -13.10
CA SER A 441 -26.63 34.73 -13.77
C SER A 441 -27.56 35.91 -13.52
N ARG A 442 -28.89 35.69 -13.61
CA ARG A 442 -29.89 36.72 -13.33
C ARG A 442 -29.97 37.05 -11.85
N VAL A 443 -29.79 36.07 -10.96
CA VAL A 443 -29.66 36.30 -9.52
C VAL A 443 -28.53 37.29 -9.25
N HIS A 444 -27.33 37.07 -9.82
CA HIS A 444 -26.19 37.97 -9.68
C HIS A 444 -26.47 39.38 -10.23
N ASP A 445 -27.15 39.51 -11.38
CA ASP A 445 -27.55 40.82 -11.92
C ASP A 445 -28.43 41.60 -10.94
N VAL A 446 -29.45 40.94 -10.38
CA VAL A 446 -30.40 41.55 -9.43
C VAL A 446 -29.68 41.96 -8.15
N GLN A 447 -28.83 41.08 -7.60
CA GLN A 447 -28.03 41.41 -6.41
C GLN A 447 -27.10 42.60 -6.63
N THR A 448 -26.40 42.62 -7.76
CA THR A 448 -25.47 43.71 -8.11
C THR A 448 -26.22 45.03 -8.25
N ALA A 449 -27.37 45.02 -8.94
CA ALA A 449 -28.21 46.21 -9.08
C ALA A 449 -28.77 46.70 -7.74
N LEU A 450 -29.18 45.77 -6.86
CA LEU A 450 -29.66 46.09 -5.52
C LEU A 450 -28.55 46.68 -4.64
N GLU A 451 -27.34 46.11 -4.67
CA GLU A 451 -26.16 46.65 -3.97
C GLU A 451 -25.85 48.08 -4.43
N ILE A 452 -25.82 48.33 -5.73
CA ILE A 452 -25.58 49.66 -6.30
C ILE A 452 -26.65 50.65 -5.82
N ARG A 453 -27.93 50.25 -5.83
CA ARG A 453 -29.03 51.10 -5.34
C ARG A 453 -28.92 51.38 -3.85
N PHE A 454 -28.57 50.39 -3.04
CA PHE A 454 -28.35 50.58 -1.61
C PHE A 454 -27.23 51.60 -1.35
N LYS A 455 -26.08 51.46 -2.01
CA LYS A 455 -24.97 52.42 -1.91
C LYS A 455 -25.34 53.82 -2.40
N HIS A 456 -26.16 53.93 -3.45
CA HIS A 456 -26.59 55.23 -3.98
C HIS A 456 -27.49 56.01 -3.00
N HIS A 457 -28.44 55.32 -2.36
CA HIS A 457 -29.39 55.95 -1.44
C HIS A 457 -28.93 55.96 0.02
N ALA A 458 -27.86 55.24 0.34
CA ALA A 458 -27.20 55.22 1.64
C ALA A 458 -25.68 55.30 1.46
N PRO A 459 -25.15 56.47 1.07
CA PRO A 459 -23.71 56.64 0.83
C PRO A 459 -22.85 56.45 2.09
N GLU A 460 -23.46 56.45 3.28
CA GLU A 460 -22.82 56.05 4.54
C GLU A 460 -22.44 54.56 4.61
N LEU A 461 -23.03 53.70 3.75
CA LEU A 461 -22.69 52.28 3.64
C LEU A 461 -21.38 52.09 2.88
N PHE A 462 -20.37 51.60 3.58
CA PHE A 462 -19.08 51.25 3.00
C PHE A 462 -19.13 49.94 2.21
N ARG A 463 -19.79 48.90 2.76
CA ARG A 463 -19.96 47.60 2.10
C ARG A 463 -21.36 47.06 2.32
N VAL A 464 -21.92 46.46 1.27
CA VAL A 464 -23.23 45.80 1.26
C VAL A 464 -22.99 44.35 0.89
N LEU A 465 -23.51 43.41 1.69
CA LEU A 465 -23.45 41.98 1.39
C LEU A 465 -24.88 41.43 1.35
N ILE A 466 -25.29 40.94 0.18
CA ILE A 466 -26.62 40.38 0.00
C ILE A 466 -26.46 38.87 -0.18
N HIS A 467 -27.09 38.09 0.68
CA HIS A 467 -27.18 36.64 0.52
C HIS A 467 -28.47 36.30 -0.25
N PRO A 468 -28.40 35.68 -1.45
CA PRO A 468 -29.60 35.31 -2.19
C PRO A 468 -30.12 33.97 -1.65
N GLU A 469 -31.42 33.90 -1.39
CA GLU A 469 -32.09 32.68 -0.92
C GLU A 469 -33.21 32.29 -1.89
N PRO A 470 -33.38 30.97 -2.16
CA PRO A 470 -34.51 30.50 -2.93
C PRO A 470 -35.81 30.64 -2.11
N MET A 471 -36.93 30.87 -2.80
CA MET A 471 -38.26 30.98 -2.19
C MET A 471 -38.60 29.78 -1.29
N THR A 472 -38.18 28.57 -1.69
CA THR A 472 -38.41 27.33 -0.93
C THR A 472 -37.75 27.28 0.45
N ASP A 473 -36.63 27.99 0.64
CA ASP A 473 -35.92 28.07 1.92
C ASP A 473 -36.48 29.19 2.81
N ASN A 474 -37.14 30.18 2.22
CA ASN A 474 -37.83 31.24 2.96
C ASN A 474 -39.19 30.74 3.51
N ARG A 475 -39.15 30.06 4.66
CA ARG A 475 -40.35 29.57 5.38
C ARG A 475 -40.88 30.54 6.44
N ARG A 476 -40.60 31.85 6.32
CA ARG A 476 -40.91 32.84 7.36
C ARG A 476 -42.26 33.52 7.19
#